data_AF-A0A968TT78-F1
#
_entry.id   AF-A0A968TT78-F1
#
_cell.length_a   1.000
_cell.length_b   1.000
_cell.length_c   1.000
_cell.angle_alpha   90.00
_cell.angle_beta   90.00
_cell.angle_gamma   90.00
#
_symmetry.space_group_name_H-M   'P 1'
#
loop_
_entity.id
_entity.type
_entity.pdbx_description
1 polymer ?
#
loop_
_entity_poly.entity_id
_entity_poly.type
_entity_poly.pdbx_seq_one_letter_code
_entity_poly.pdbx_strand_id
1 'polypeptide(L)'
;MSALRFALAVSLALLVTIAPTVIADDDLGRVDFPTSGSPAAQTHFLRGVLWLHSFEYADARAEFQKALELEPGFAMAVWGVAMSHNHPIWNTQELADARAALERSARPARS
;
A
#
# COMPACT_ATOMS: atom_id res chain seq x y z
N MET A 1 -33.94 -41.16 -18.46
CA MET A 1 -33.83 -40.35 -17.22
C MET A 1 -32.38 -40.00 -16.82
N SER A 2 -31.41 -39.96 -17.76
CA SER A 2 -29.99 -39.65 -17.42
C SER A 2 -29.42 -38.40 -18.12
N ALA A 3 -29.98 -38.00 -19.27
CA ALA A 3 -29.52 -36.79 -19.99
C ALA A 3 -29.99 -35.47 -19.33
N LEU A 4 -31.16 -35.50 -18.68
CA LEU A 4 -31.75 -34.30 -18.04
C LEU A 4 -31.02 -33.89 -16.75
N ARG A 5 -30.34 -34.84 -16.08
CA ARG A 5 -29.54 -34.58 -14.88
C ARG A 5 -28.16 -33.99 -15.20
N PHE A 6 -27.59 -34.32 -16.36
CA PHE A 6 -26.34 -33.74 -16.84
C PHE A 6 -26.52 -32.30 -17.34
N ALA A 7 -27.65 -32.01 -18.00
CA ALA A 7 -27.94 -30.67 -18.49
C ALA A 7 -28.06 -29.63 -17.35
N LEU A 8 -28.66 -30.00 -16.22
CA LEU A 8 -28.83 -29.09 -15.07
C LEU A 8 -27.49 -28.76 -14.36
N ALA A 9 -26.56 -29.72 -14.32
CA ALA A 9 -25.27 -29.55 -13.66
C ALA A 9 -24.33 -28.61 -14.44
N VAL A 10 -24.43 -28.60 -15.78
CA VAL A 10 -23.65 -27.69 -16.62
C VAL A 10 -24.18 -26.25 -16.54
N SER A 11 -25.49 -26.05 -16.36
CA SER A 11 -26.09 -24.72 -16.22
C SER A 11 -25.76 -24.00 -14.91
N LEU A 12 -25.51 -24.75 -13.82
CA LEU A 12 -25.14 -24.14 -12.52
C LEU A 12 -23.66 -23.69 -12.49
N ALA A 13 -22.79 -24.33 -13.26
CA ALA A 13 -21.37 -23.98 -13.33
C ALA A 13 -21.08 -22.69 -14.11
N LEU A 14 -22.02 -22.21 -14.95
CA LEU A 14 -21.82 -21.03 -15.79
C LEU A 14 -22.22 -19.71 -15.10
N LEU A 15 -22.89 -19.75 -13.94
CA LEU A 15 -23.25 -18.54 -13.19
C LEU A 15 -22.12 -18.01 -12.29
N VAL A 16 -21.05 -18.78 -12.08
CA VAL A 16 -19.97 -18.43 -11.13
C VAL A 16 -18.85 -17.61 -11.80
N THR A 17 -18.78 -17.54 -13.13
CA THR A 17 -17.61 -16.98 -13.84
C THR A 17 -17.69 -15.48 -14.17
N ILE A 18 -18.71 -14.74 -13.70
CA ILE A 18 -18.83 -13.29 -13.94
C ILE A 18 -19.13 -12.55 -12.63
N ALA A 19 -18.47 -12.91 -11.53
CA ALA A 19 -18.36 -11.96 -10.44
C ALA A 19 -17.48 -10.79 -10.94
N PRO A 20 -17.97 -9.54 -10.95
CA PRO A 20 -17.07 -8.43 -11.20
C PRO A 20 -15.99 -8.49 -10.12
N THR A 21 -14.73 -8.51 -10.54
CA THR A 21 -13.62 -8.25 -9.63
C THR A 21 -13.83 -6.84 -9.12
N VAL A 22 -14.41 -6.70 -7.92
CA VAL A 22 -14.43 -5.42 -7.22
C VAL A 22 -12.98 -5.17 -6.83
N ILE A 23 -12.27 -4.41 -7.68
CA ILE A 23 -11.02 -3.79 -7.26
C ILE A 23 -11.47 -2.74 -6.24
N ALA A 24 -11.27 -3.04 -4.95
CA ALA A 24 -11.46 -2.06 -3.90
C ALA A 24 -10.46 -0.93 -4.16
N ASP A 25 -10.94 0.16 -4.75
CA ASP A 25 -10.22 1.41 -4.72
C ASP A 25 -10.64 2.08 -3.41
N ASP A 26 -9.74 2.09 -2.43
CA ASP A 26 -9.98 2.80 -1.18
C ASP A 26 -10.13 4.29 -1.53
N ASP A 27 -11.33 4.83 -1.39
CA ASP A 27 -11.62 6.26 -1.60
C ASP A 27 -11.05 7.06 -0.42
N LEU A 28 -9.73 7.23 -0.43
CA LEU A 28 -8.98 7.96 0.60
C LEU A 28 -8.95 9.47 0.37
N GLY A 29 -9.59 9.94 -0.71
CA GLY A 29 -9.50 11.32 -1.17
C GLY A 29 -8.24 11.61 -1.98
N ARG A 30 -7.83 12.89 -1.99
CA ARG A 30 -6.72 13.39 -2.82
C ARG A 30 -5.82 14.33 -2.04
N VAL A 31 -4.52 14.20 -2.26
CA VAL A 31 -3.49 15.10 -1.74
C VAL A 31 -2.54 15.50 -2.86
N ASP A 32 -2.11 16.76 -2.85
CA ASP A 32 -1.01 17.24 -3.69
C ASP A 32 0.21 17.47 -2.80
N PHE A 33 1.25 16.68 -3.04
CA PHE A 33 2.49 16.70 -2.26
C PHE A 33 3.66 16.50 -3.21
N PRO A 34 4.19 17.56 -3.84
CA PRO A 34 5.29 17.43 -4.80
C PRO A 34 6.56 16.95 -4.11
N THR A 35 7.23 15.97 -4.71
CA THR A 35 8.53 15.45 -4.25
C THR A 35 9.47 15.22 -5.45
N SER A 36 10.71 14.82 -5.17
CA SER A 36 11.68 14.41 -6.20
C SER A 36 11.55 12.97 -6.66
N GLY A 37 10.61 12.19 -6.11
CA GLY A 37 10.41 10.79 -6.47
C GLY A 37 9.89 10.64 -7.90
N SER A 38 10.22 9.51 -8.52
CA SER A 38 9.69 9.09 -9.81
C SER A 38 8.15 9.02 -9.78
N PRO A 39 7.46 9.20 -10.92
CA PRO A 39 5.99 9.18 -10.94
C PRO A 39 5.36 7.89 -10.35
N ALA A 40 6.03 6.74 -10.52
CA ALA A 40 5.56 5.47 -9.98
C ALA A 40 5.71 5.43 -8.44
N ALA A 41 6.87 5.81 -7.90
CA ALA A 41 7.10 5.87 -6.46
C ALA A 41 6.22 6.94 -5.80
N GLN A 42 6.02 8.09 -6.47
CA GLN A 42 5.14 9.17 -6.04
C GLN A 42 3.69 8.70 -5.85
N THR A 43 3.19 7.82 -6.72
CA THR A 43 1.82 7.28 -6.60
C THR A 43 1.61 6.55 -5.28
N HIS A 44 2.54 5.66 -4.92
CA HIS A 44 2.50 4.94 -3.65
C HIS A 44 2.77 5.85 -2.45
N PHE A 45 3.69 6.81 -2.56
CA PHE A 45 3.92 7.80 -1.52
C PHE A 45 2.66 8.62 -1.19
N LEU A 46 1.93 9.08 -2.21
CA LEU A 46 0.68 9.82 -1.99
C LEU A 46 -0.39 8.95 -1.31
N ARG A 47 -0.54 7.68 -1.70
CA ARG A 47 -1.41 6.73 -0.98
C ARG A 47 -0.99 6.55 0.48
N GLY A 48 0.31 6.39 0.74
CA GLY A 48 0.84 6.28 2.09
C GLY A 48 0.54 7.51 2.95
N VAL A 49 0.65 8.72 2.39
CA VAL A 49 0.28 9.96 3.08
C VAL A 49 -1.21 10.00 3.43
N LEU A 50 -2.08 9.54 2.52
CA LEU A 50 -3.52 9.50 2.76
C LEU A 50 -3.88 8.49 3.87
N TRP A 51 -3.29 7.30 3.86
CA TRP A 51 -3.45 6.34 4.95
C TRP A 51 -2.93 6.88 6.29
N LEU A 52 -1.77 7.56 6.27
CA LEU A 52 -1.20 8.17 7.46
C LEU A 52 -2.11 9.26 8.03
N HIS A 53 -2.76 10.04 7.16
CA HIS A 53 -3.76 11.03 7.55
C HIS A 53 -5.01 10.39 8.18
N SER A 54 -5.42 9.22 7.69
CA SER A 54 -6.51 8.41 8.25
C SER A 54 -6.11 7.60 9.49
N PHE A 55 -4.88 7.75 9.98
CA PHE A 55 -4.32 7.01 11.11
C PHE A 55 -4.19 5.49 10.91
N GLU A 56 -4.19 5.04 9.65
CA GLU A 56 -3.98 3.64 9.26
C GLU A 56 -2.49 3.39 9.02
N TYR A 57 -1.73 3.27 10.12
CA TYR A 57 -0.27 3.26 10.04
C TYR A 57 0.33 2.06 9.33
N ALA A 58 -0.29 0.88 9.44
CA ALA A 58 0.20 -0.33 8.80
C ALA A 58 0.09 -0.23 7.26
N ASP A 59 -1.05 0.24 6.77
CA ASP A 59 -1.30 0.44 5.34
C ASP A 59 -0.43 1.59 4.80
N ALA A 60 -0.31 2.68 5.55
CA ALA A 60 0.62 3.76 5.22
C ALA A 60 2.05 3.23 5.04
N ARG A 61 2.53 2.43 5.99
CA ARG A 61 3.87 1.82 5.94
C ARG A 61 4.05 0.93 4.72
N ALA A 62 3.07 0.11 4.39
CA ALA A 62 3.11 -0.77 3.24
C ALA A 62 3.22 0.02 1.92
N GLU A 63 2.46 1.11 1.77
CA GLU A 63 2.55 1.97 0.60
C GLU A 63 3.90 2.69 0.50
N PHE A 64 4.44 3.19 1.61
CA PHE A 64 5.79 3.77 1.60
C PHE A 64 6.87 2.74 1.27
N GLN A 65 6.72 1.49 1.72
CA GLN A 65 7.63 0.40 1.34
C GLN A 65 7.56 0.09 -0.15
N LYS A 66 6.37 0.05 -0.75
CA LYS A 66 6.22 -0.09 -2.22
C LYS A 66 6.88 1.05 -2.98
N ALA A 67 6.76 2.29 -2.48
CA ALA A 67 7.46 3.43 -3.07
C ALA A 67 9.00 3.23 -3.04
N LEU A 68 9.54 2.64 -1.97
CA LEU A 68 10.96 2.31 -1.85
C LEU A 68 11.39 1.09 -2.68
N GLU A 69 10.51 0.13 -2.93
CA GLU A 69 10.77 -0.96 -3.88
C GLU A 69 10.96 -0.43 -5.31
N LEU A 70 10.20 0.60 -5.67
CA LEU A 70 10.31 1.27 -6.97
C LEU A 70 11.50 2.23 -7.03
N GLU A 71 11.77 2.95 -5.94
CA GLU A 71 12.87 3.90 -5.86
C GLU A 71 13.54 3.85 -4.48
N PRO A 72 14.57 3.00 -4.30
CA PRO A 72 15.22 2.80 -3.01
C PRO A 72 15.84 4.06 -2.39
N GLY A 73 16.15 5.07 -3.22
CA GLY A 73 16.71 6.36 -2.80
C GLY A 73 15.66 7.42 -2.44
N PHE A 74 14.37 7.09 -2.49
CA PHE A 74 13.32 8.08 -2.32
C PHE A 74 13.16 8.53 -0.85
N ALA A 75 13.87 9.60 -0.49
CA ALA A 75 13.96 10.10 0.88
C ALA A 75 12.60 10.34 1.57
N MET A 76 11.59 10.82 0.84
CA MET A 76 10.27 11.06 1.43
C MET A 76 9.51 9.77 1.74
N ALA A 77 9.72 8.69 0.99
CA ALA A 77 9.16 7.39 1.33
C ALA A 77 9.83 6.80 2.59
N VAL A 78 11.14 7.00 2.76
CA VAL A 78 11.84 6.64 4.02
C VAL A 78 11.25 7.39 5.20
N TRP A 79 11.08 8.71 5.07
CA TRP A 79 10.41 9.52 6.08
C TRP A 79 9.01 8.98 6.40
N GLY A 80 8.24 8.61 5.37
CA GLY A 80 6.91 8.01 5.53
C GLY A 80 6.94 6.72 6.35
N VAL A 81 7.86 5.80 6.06
CA VAL A 81 8.05 4.57 6.87
C VAL A 81 8.35 4.94 8.32
N ALA A 82 9.29 5.85 8.58
CA ALA A 82 9.62 6.26 9.95
C ALA A 82 8.42 6.89 10.68
N MET A 83 7.64 7.73 10.00
CA MET A 83 6.44 8.36 10.57
C MET A 83 5.33 7.36 10.88
N SER A 84 5.20 6.29 10.10
CA SER A 84 4.23 5.22 10.35
C SER A 84 4.49 4.40 11.63
N HIS A 85 5.67 4.55 12.24
CA HIS A 85 6.00 3.96 13.54
C HIS A 85 5.70 4.89 14.74
N ASN A 86 5.26 6.12 14.47
CA ASN A 86 4.86 7.07 15.49
C ASN A 86 3.33 7.19 15.50
N HIS A 87 2.69 6.70 16.57
CA HIS A 87 1.23 6.66 16.72
C HIS A 87 0.79 7.65 17.81
N PRO A 88 0.82 8.97 17.56
CA PRO A 88 0.68 9.99 18.59
C PRO A 88 -0.67 9.96 19.32
N ILE A 89 -1.75 9.59 18.62
CA ILE A 89 -3.09 9.50 19.23
C ILE A 89 -3.14 8.38 20.29
N TRP A 90 -2.39 7.30 20.07
CA TRP A 90 -2.32 6.16 20.98
C TRP A 90 -1.15 6.24 21.97
N ASN A 91 -0.38 7.33 21.92
CA ASN A 91 0.83 7.51 22.72
C ASN A 91 1.83 6.34 22.59
N THR A 92 1.87 5.72 21.41
CA THR A 92 2.76 4.60 21.09
C THR A 92 3.83 5.07 20.10
N GLN A 93 5.09 4.74 20.38
CA GLN A 93 6.20 5.06 19.49
C GLN A 93 7.14 3.87 19.36
N GLU A 94 7.22 3.31 18.16
CA GLU A 94 8.13 2.21 17.81
C GLU A 94 9.49 2.80 17.38
N LEU A 95 10.16 3.51 18.31
CA LEU A 95 11.34 4.33 18.02
C LEU A 95 12.51 3.53 17.42
N ALA A 96 12.67 2.27 17.82
CA ALA A 96 13.71 1.40 17.27
C ALA A 96 13.50 1.16 15.77
N ASP A 97 12.27 0.85 15.37
CA ASP A 97 11.92 0.57 13.98
C ASP A 97 11.95 1.85 13.13
N ALA A 98 11.47 2.97 13.67
CA ALA A 98 11.57 4.28 13.03
C ALA A 98 13.02 4.64 12.71
N ARG A 99 13.95 4.45 13.66
CA ARG A 99 15.39 4.69 13.46
C ARG A 99 15.99 3.72 12.45
N ALA A 100 15.64 2.44 12.55
CA ALA A 100 16.12 1.43 11.60
C ALA A 100 15.69 1.73 10.16
N ALA A 101 14.50 2.31 9.94
CA ALA A 101 14.07 2.77 8.63
C ALA A 101 14.96 3.90 8.10
N LEU A 102 15.23 4.92 8.92
CA LEU A 102 16.11 6.04 8.56
C LEU A 102 17.54 5.57 8.25
N GLU A 103 18.12 4.72 9.10
CA GLU A 103 19.48 4.20 8.93
C GLU A 103 19.66 3.37 7.66
N ARG A 104 18.64 2.59 7.25
CA ARG A 104 18.67 1.82 6.00
C ARG A 104 18.89 2.72 4.78
N SER A 105 18.30 3.90 4.78
CA SER A 105 18.39 4.87 3.69
C SER A 105 19.64 5.75 3.72
N ALA A 106 20.25 5.93 4.90
CA ALA A 106 21.49 6.69 5.07
C ALA A 106 22.72 5.96 4.49
N ARG A 107 22.59 4.68 4.14
CA ARG A 107 23.64 3.92 3.46
C ARG A 107 23.61 4.32 1.98
N PRO A 108 24.68 4.91 1.41
CA PRO A 108 24.68 5.34 0.03
C PRO A 108 24.34 4.15 -0.88
N ALA A 109 23.39 4.35 -1.80
CA ALA A 109 23.12 3.42 -2.87
C ALA A 109 24.45 3.17 -3.58
N ARG A 110 24.99 1.95 -3.47
CA ARG A 110 26.19 1.58 -4.21
C ARG A 110 25.81 1.66 -5.69
N SER A 111 26.39 2.66 -6.37
CA SER A 111 26.34 2.83 -7.83
C SER A 111 26.89 1.62 -8.55
#